data_AF-A0A0C3LM17-F1
#
_entry.id   AF-A0A0C3LM17-F1
#
_cell.length_a   1.000
_cell.length_b   1.000
_cell.length_c   1.000
_cell.angle_alpha   90.00
_cell.angle_beta   90.00
_cell.angle_gamma   90.00
#
_symmetry.space_group_name_H-M   'P 1'
#
loop_
_entity.id
_entity.type
_entity.pdbx_description
1 polymer ?
#
loop_
_entity_poly.entity_id
_entity_poly.type
_entity_poly.pdbx_seq_one_letter_code
_entity_poly.pdbx_strand_id
1 'polypeptide(L)'
;MNSLHVIDQNVVNTFRETYYRLQNAVEASLTNEFGDSVVLERLLDELENFSGILRVHGTILDPEEAATIETNVALLVQEVRRAHRHALDSSHYGTHHPVTYIYTGRRPRAMIDPEWLAWACQHRSTSGIARYLNLNRDTVREALIANGLATRQEYPFELQYIDMHANDEDD
;
A
#
# COMPACT_ATOMS: atom_id res chain seq x y z
N MET A 1 20.96 27.80 17.84
CA MET A 1 21.74 27.11 16.78
C MET A 1 21.44 25.60 16.65
N ASN A 2 20.57 24.99 17.48
CA ASN A 2 20.23 23.55 17.35
C ASN A 2 19.14 23.19 16.32
N SER A 3 18.33 24.15 15.87
CA SER A 3 17.13 23.82 15.07
C SER A 3 17.41 23.43 13.62
N LEU A 4 18.48 23.91 12.99
CA LEU A 4 18.84 23.56 11.60
C LEU A 4 19.35 22.12 11.50
N HIS A 5 20.22 21.70 12.42
CA HIS A 5 20.78 20.35 12.45
C HIS A 5 19.72 19.25 12.68
N VAL A 6 18.67 19.56 13.45
CA VAL A 6 17.56 18.63 13.70
C VAL A 6 16.67 18.45 12.46
N ILE A 7 16.50 19.49 11.65
CA ILE A 7 15.71 19.42 10.41
C ILE A 7 16.43 18.54 9.38
N ASP A 8 17.75 18.70 9.22
CA ASP A 8 18.54 17.89 8.30
C ASP A 8 18.53 16.40 8.70
N GLN A 9 18.63 16.10 10.00
CA GLN A 9 18.58 14.72 10.49
C GLN A 9 17.23 14.04 10.25
N ASN A 10 16.12 14.78 10.39
CA ASN A 10 14.78 14.25 10.10
C ASN A 10 14.64 13.90 8.61
N VAL A 11 15.13 14.75 7.71
CA VAL A 11 15.09 14.48 6.26
C VAL A 11 15.92 13.24 5.91
N VAL A 12 17.13 13.12 6.46
CA VAL A 12 17.97 11.93 6.28
C VAL A 12 17.27 10.65 6.76
N ASN A 13 16.64 10.70 7.94
CA ASN A 13 15.91 9.55 8.47
C ASN A 13 14.73 9.16 7.57
N THR A 14 13.97 10.15 7.07
CA THR A 14 12.88 9.89 6.12
C THR A 14 13.38 9.25 4.81
N PHE A 15 14.55 9.65 4.31
CA PHE A 15 15.18 9.00 3.14
C PHE A 15 15.48 7.52 3.42
N ARG A 16 16.10 7.22 4.57
CA ARG A 16 16.43 5.85 4.97
C ARG A 16 15.18 4.99 5.16
N GLU A 17 14.18 5.52 5.85
CA GLU A 17 12.89 4.85 6.03
C GLU A 17 12.21 4.52 4.69
N THR A 18 12.23 5.49 3.76
CA THR A 18 11.66 5.29 2.42
C THR A 18 12.42 4.21 1.66
N TYR A 19 13.76 4.23 1.72
CA TYR A 19 14.62 3.21 1.10
C TYR A 19 14.32 1.81 1.67
N TYR A 20 14.34 1.63 2.99
CA TYR A 20 14.08 0.32 3.61
C TYR A 20 12.67 -0.18 3.34
N ARG A 21 11.68 0.71 3.32
CA ARG A 21 10.30 0.37 2.94
C ARG A 21 10.24 -0.18 1.51
N LEU A 22 10.93 0.45 0.56
CA LEU A 22 10.97 0.01 -0.83
C LEU A 22 11.71 -1.33 -0.97
N GLN A 23 12.85 -1.48 -0.29
CA GLN A 23 13.61 -2.74 -0.27
C GLN A 23 12.73 -3.90 0.24
N ASN A 24 12.07 -3.72 1.39
CA ASN A 24 11.19 -4.75 1.95
C ASN A 24 10.00 -5.06 1.03
N ALA A 25 9.44 -4.05 0.36
CA ALA A 25 8.34 -4.25 -0.59
C ALA A 25 8.77 -5.05 -1.82
N VAL A 26 9.99 -4.81 -2.32
CA VAL A 26 10.58 -5.61 -3.41
C VAL A 26 10.80 -7.05 -2.95
N GLU A 27 11.49 -7.26 -1.83
CA GLU A 27 11.77 -8.60 -1.29
C GLU A 27 10.48 -9.41 -1.07
N ALA A 28 9.45 -8.79 -0.50
CA ALA A 28 8.14 -9.42 -0.31
C ALA A 28 7.48 -9.80 -1.64
N SER A 29 7.57 -8.93 -2.65
CA SER A 29 6.94 -9.16 -3.97
C SER A 29 7.67 -10.20 -4.81
N LEU A 30 8.97 -10.38 -4.59
CA LEU A 30 9.78 -11.41 -5.25
C LEU A 30 9.62 -12.79 -4.58
N THR A 31 9.37 -12.83 -3.27
CA THR A 31 9.25 -14.08 -2.50
C THR A 31 7.89 -14.75 -2.69
N ASN A 32 6.80 -13.98 -2.75
CA ASN A 32 5.47 -14.51 -2.98
C ASN A 32 5.25 -14.69 -4.50
N GLU A 33 5.45 -15.92 -5.00
CA GLU A 33 5.18 -16.38 -6.39
C GLU A 33 5.09 -15.25 -7.43
N PHE A 34 6.25 -14.69 -7.84
CA PHE A 34 6.38 -13.64 -8.85
C PHE A 34 5.17 -12.69 -8.89
N GLY A 35 5.08 -11.81 -7.89
CA GLY A 35 3.90 -11.00 -7.62
C GLY A 35 3.21 -10.41 -8.85
N ASP A 36 1.89 -10.22 -8.74
CA ASP A 36 1.02 -9.63 -9.77
C ASP A 36 1.78 -8.57 -10.58
N SER A 37 1.82 -8.74 -11.91
CA SER A 37 2.51 -7.83 -12.84
C SER A 37 2.22 -6.36 -12.55
N VAL A 38 1.00 -6.04 -12.10
CA VAL A 38 0.62 -4.67 -11.78
C VAL A 38 1.26 -4.16 -10.48
N VAL A 39 1.51 -5.04 -9.50
CA VAL A 39 2.28 -4.71 -8.29
C VAL A 39 3.72 -4.42 -8.66
N LEU A 40 4.33 -5.24 -9.51
CA LEU A 40 5.71 -5.06 -9.97
C LEU A 40 5.88 -3.78 -10.80
N GLU A 41 4.95 -3.48 -11.72
CA GLU A 41 4.94 -2.22 -12.50
C GLU A 41 4.92 -0.99 -11.59
N ARG A 42 4.10 -1.02 -10.53
CA ARG A 42 4.00 0.08 -9.58
C ARG A 42 5.22 0.23 -8.68
N LEU A 43 5.84 -0.88 -8.30
CA LEU A 43 7.11 -0.83 -7.57
C LEU A 43 8.22 -0.22 -8.44
N LEU A 44 8.19 -0.44 -9.75
CA LEU A 44 9.10 0.25 -10.68
C LEU A 44 8.89 1.76 -10.65
N ASP A 45 7.64 2.22 -10.78
CA ASP A 45 7.33 3.65 -10.72
C ASP A 45 7.81 4.30 -9.39
N GLU A 46 7.59 3.62 -8.26
CA GLU A 46 8.03 4.11 -6.95
C GLU A 46 9.56 4.15 -6.82
N LEU A 47 10.27 3.12 -7.31
CA LEU A 47 11.74 3.08 -7.30
C LEU A 47 12.36 4.13 -8.24
N GLU A 48 11.78 4.34 -9.42
CA GLU A 48 12.24 5.35 -10.37
C GLU A 48 12.01 6.77 -9.82
N ASN A 49 10.85 7.01 -9.20
CA ASN A 49 10.59 8.28 -8.51
C ASN A 49 11.57 8.51 -7.36
N PHE A 50 11.82 7.48 -6.53
CA PHE A 50 12.79 7.57 -5.44
C PHE A 50 14.22 7.84 -5.96
N SER A 51 14.63 7.16 -7.04
CA SER A 51 15.92 7.43 -7.70
C SER A 51 16.02 8.88 -8.19
N GLY A 52 14.94 9.43 -8.76
CA GLY A 52 14.87 10.84 -9.15
C GLY A 52 15.06 11.79 -7.96
N ILE A 53 14.36 11.53 -6.85
CA ILE A 53 14.49 12.30 -5.61
C ILE A 53 15.92 12.19 -5.06
N LEU A 54 16.51 10.99 -5.03
CA LEU A 54 17.87 10.74 -4.56
C LEU A 54 18.91 11.51 -5.37
N ARG A 55 18.75 11.64 -6.70
CA ARG A 55 19.68 12.42 -7.53
C ARG A 55 19.61 13.91 -7.26
N VAL A 56 18.41 14.44 -6.97
CA VAL A 56 18.21 15.87 -6.72
C VAL A 56 18.65 16.25 -5.30
N HIS A 57 18.41 15.38 -4.32
CA HIS A 57 18.57 15.68 -2.89
C HIS A 57 19.66 14.86 -2.20
N GLY A 58 20.38 14.01 -2.93
CA GLY A 58 21.39 13.10 -2.39
C GLY A 58 22.57 13.79 -1.72
N THR A 59 22.79 15.09 -2.00
CA THR A 59 23.81 15.89 -1.32
C THR A 59 23.55 16.11 0.17
N ILE A 60 22.33 15.83 0.65
CA ILE A 60 21.97 15.88 2.07
C ILE A 60 22.50 14.63 2.81
N LEU A 61 22.72 13.54 2.08
CA LEU A 61 23.32 12.32 2.62
C LEU A 61 24.85 12.41 2.56
N ASP A 62 25.50 11.54 3.33
CA ASP A 62 26.92 11.30 3.11
C ASP A 62 27.16 10.80 1.68
N PRO A 63 28.20 11.26 0.96
CA PRO A 63 28.42 10.87 -0.44
C PRO A 63 28.58 9.36 -0.64
N GLU A 64 29.19 8.65 0.31
CA GLU A 64 29.37 7.20 0.26
C GLU A 64 28.03 6.48 0.49
N GLU A 65 27.23 6.98 1.44
CA GLU A 65 25.87 6.50 1.69
C GLU A 65 24.97 6.71 0.45
N ALA A 66 24.99 7.90 -0.13
CA ALA A 66 24.20 8.23 -1.32
C ALA A 66 24.56 7.32 -2.50
N ALA A 67 25.85 7.11 -2.76
CA ALA A 67 26.32 6.23 -3.83
C ALA A 67 25.91 4.77 -3.61
N THR A 68 25.94 4.31 -2.35
CA THR A 68 25.50 2.97 -1.97
C THR A 68 24.00 2.80 -2.20
N ILE A 69 23.18 3.75 -1.74
CA ILE A 69 21.73 3.72 -1.93
C ILE A 69 21.38 3.79 -3.44
N GLU A 70 22.04 4.64 -4.21
CA GLU A 70 21.80 4.73 -5.66
C GLU A 70 22.10 3.40 -6.36
N THR A 71 23.23 2.77 -6.00
CA THR A 71 23.61 1.45 -6.53
C THR A 71 22.57 0.39 -6.18
N ASN A 72 22.16 0.33 -4.91
CA ASN A 72 21.17 -0.65 -4.46
C ASN A 72 19.81 -0.44 -5.12
N VAL A 73 19.33 0.80 -5.23
CA VAL A 73 18.08 1.11 -5.92
C VAL A 73 18.15 0.71 -7.39
N ALA A 74 19.28 0.95 -8.06
CA ALA A 74 19.46 0.51 -9.44
C ALA A 74 19.39 -1.01 -9.59
N LEU A 75 19.94 -1.78 -8.64
CA LEU A 75 19.82 -3.24 -8.60
C LEU A 75 18.37 -3.67 -8.38
N LEU A 76 17.66 -3.08 -7.40
CA LEU A 76 16.25 -3.38 -7.15
C LEU A 76 15.38 -3.12 -8.39
N VAL A 77 15.61 -2.02 -9.11
CA VAL A 77 14.89 -1.73 -10.38
C VAL A 77 15.13 -2.85 -11.41
N GLN A 78 16.36 -3.34 -11.55
CA GLN A 78 16.67 -4.42 -12.48
C GLN A 78 15.97 -5.73 -12.08
N GLU A 79 15.95 -6.05 -10.79
CA GLU A 79 15.29 -7.24 -10.25
C GLU A 79 13.78 -7.20 -10.48
N VAL A 80 13.13 -6.08 -10.14
CA VAL A 80 11.68 -5.91 -10.35
C VAL A 80 11.35 -5.95 -11.84
N ARG A 81 12.16 -5.34 -12.72
CA ARG A 81 11.94 -5.44 -14.18
C ARG A 81 12.05 -6.87 -14.69
N ARG A 82 12.97 -7.65 -14.15
CA ARG A 82 13.12 -9.07 -14.50
C ARG A 82 11.91 -9.87 -14.04
N ALA A 83 11.48 -9.68 -12.80
CA ALA A 83 10.28 -10.33 -12.27
C ALA A 83 9.02 -9.92 -13.05
N HIS A 84 8.90 -8.64 -13.43
CA HIS A 84 7.77 -8.14 -14.20
C HIS A 84 7.67 -8.80 -15.56
N ARG A 85 8.80 -8.90 -16.30
CA ARG A 85 8.82 -9.64 -17.57
C ARG A 85 8.44 -11.09 -17.38
N HIS A 86 8.98 -11.76 -16.35
CA HIS A 86 8.63 -13.15 -16.06
C HIS A 86 7.14 -13.32 -15.73
N ALA A 87 6.55 -12.38 -14.97
CA ALA A 87 5.13 -12.36 -14.65
C ALA A 87 4.27 -12.16 -15.91
N LEU A 88 4.66 -11.26 -16.81
CA LEU A 88 3.98 -11.05 -18.09
C LEU A 88 4.07 -12.28 -19.00
N ASP A 89 5.26 -12.87 -19.13
CA ASP A 89 5.49 -14.09 -19.91
C ASP A 89 4.67 -15.27 -19.34
N SER A 90 4.52 -15.33 -18.01
CA SER A 90 3.71 -16.34 -17.32
C SER A 90 2.20 -16.04 -17.45
N SER A 91 1.80 -14.77 -17.54
CA SER A 91 0.40 -14.34 -17.66
C SER A 91 -0.25 -14.76 -18.99
N HIS A 92 0.55 -15.09 -20.01
CA HIS A 92 0.04 -15.77 -21.21
C HIS A 92 -0.64 -17.12 -20.92
N TYR A 93 -0.52 -17.67 -19.70
CA TYR A 93 -1.25 -18.85 -19.23
C TYR A 93 -2.53 -18.56 -18.42
N GLY A 94 -3.00 -17.31 -18.40
CA GLY A 94 -4.26 -16.91 -17.75
C GLY A 94 -4.00 -16.04 -16.53
N THR A 95 -4.40 -14.78 -16.63
CA THR A 95 -4.23 -13.76 -15.58
C THR A 95 -5.03 -14.15 -14.33
N HIS A 96 -4.35 -14.30 -13.19
CA HIS A 96 -5.06 -14.38 -11.90
C HIS A 96 -5.59 -12.99 -11.58
N HIS A 97 -6.81 -12.68 -12.03
CA HIS A 97 -7.46 -11.42 -11.68
C HIS A 97 -7.78 -11.47 -10.18
N PRO A 98 -7.37 -10.48 -9.37
CA PRO A 98 -7.60 -10.49 -7.92
C PRO A 98 -9.09 -10.37 -7.57
N VAL A 99 -9.95 -10.18 -8.57
CA VAL A 99 -11.40 -10.16 -8.43
C VAL A 99 -12.01 -11.21 -9.36
N THR A 100 -12.72 -12.14 -8.74
CA THR A 100 -13.56 -13.11 -9.45
C THR A 100 -15.03 -12.73 -9.25
N TYR A 101 -15.80 -12.67 -10.34
CA TYR A 101 -17.24 -12.42 -10.27
C TYR A 101 -18.00 -13.75 -10.21
N ILE A 102 -18.65 -14.00 -9.07
CA ILE A 102 -19.47 -15.21 -8.89
C ILE A 102 -20.93 -14.88 -9.21
N TYR A 103 -21.50 -15.64 -10.14
CA TYR A 103 -22.90 -15.53 -10.56
C TYR A 103 -23.76 -16.54 -9.78
N THR A 104 -24.58 -16.06 -8.84
CA THR A 104 -25.48 -16.90 -8.02
C THR A 104 -26.95 -16.79 -8.45
N GLY A 105 -27.22 -16.40 -9.70
CA GLY A 105 -28.59 -16.18 -10.22
C GLY A 105 -29.22 -14.84 -9.80
N ARG A 106 -28.52 -14.03 -9.00
CA ARG A 106 -28.79 -12.59 -8.79
C ARG A 106 -27.64 -11.75 -9.37
N ARG A 107 -27.63 -10.43 -9.13
CA ARG A 107 -26.52 -9.54 -9.53
C ARG A 107 -25.17 -10.15 -9.13
N PRO A 108 -24.14 -10.12 -10.01
CA PRO A 108 -22.84 -10.75 -9.74
C PRO A 108 -22.19 -10.16 -8.50
N ARG A 109 -21.61 -11.02 -7.66
CA ARG A 109 -20.85 -10.61 -6.47
C ARG A 109 -19.36 -10.67 -6.77
N ALA A 110 -18.66 -9.56 -6.52
CA ALA A 110 -17.21 -9.51 -6.58
C ALA A 110 -16.63 -10.26 -5.37
N MET A 111 -15.80 -11.27 -5.63
CA MET A 111 -14.98 -11.96 -4.64
C MET A 111 -13.54 -11.54 -4.85
N ILE A 112 -12.96 -10.87 -3.85
CA ILE A 112 -11.57 -10.43 -3.88
C ILE A 112 -10.71 -11.54 -3.30
N ASP A 113 -9.60 -11.84 -3.94
CA ASP A 113 -8.59 -12.78 -3.43
C ASP A 113 -8.13 -12.37 -2.02
N PRO A 114 -8.27 -13.24 -1.00
CA PRO A 114 -7.93 -12.93 0.38
C PRO A 114 -6.46 -12.59 0.61
N GLU A 115 -5.55 -13.29 -0.06
CA GLU A 115 -4.11 -13.11 0.12
C GLU A 115 -3.66 -11.80 -0.53
N TRP A 116 -4.16 -11.53 -1.74
CA TRP A 116 -3.97 -10.25 -2.40
C TRP A 116 -4.53 -9.09 -1.55
N LEU A 117 -5.72 -9.26 -0.96
CA LEU A 117 -6.36 -8.23 -0.14
C LEU A 117 -5.58 -7.95 1.16
N ALA A 118 -5.03 -8.99 1.80
CA ALA A 118 -4.17 -8.87 2.98
C ALA A 118 -2.87 -8.14 2.68
N TRP A 119 -2.24 -8.43 1.54
CA TRP A 119 -1.07 -7.68 1.08
C TRP A 119 -1.42 -6.22 0.77
N ALA A 120 -2.54 -5.99 0.06
CA ALA A 120 -2.93 -4.66 -0.39
C ALA A 120 -3.25 -3.71 0.78
N CYS A 121 -3.83 -4.21 1.87
CA CYS A 121 -4.15 -3.38 3.04
C CYS A 121 -2.93 -2.94 3.85
N GLN A 122 -1.78 -3.61 3.70
CA GLN A 122 -0.51 -3.17 4.31
C GLN A 122 0.10 -1.96 3.58
N HIS A 123 -0.21 -1.82 2.28
CA HIS A 123 0.44 -0.83 1.41
C HIS A 123 -0.49 0.32 0.99
N ARG A 124 -1.82 0.13 1.07
CA ARG A 124 -2.82 1.08 0.57
C ARG A 124 -4.00 1.22 1.52
N SER A 125 -4.58 2.42 1.54
CA SER A 125 -5.87 2.65 2.20
C SER A 125 -7.00 1.93 1.45
N THR A 126 -8.11 1.64 2.14
CA THR A 126 -9.32 1.03 1.56
C THR A 126 -9.81 1.78 0.31
N SER A 127 -9.70 3.11 0.30
CA SER A 127 -10.07 3.93 -0.87
C SER A 127 -9.12 3.72 -2.06
N GLY A 128 -7.83 3.53 -1.80
CA GLY A 128 -6.83 3.21 -2.82
C GLY A 128 -7.04 1.82 -3.43
N ILE A 129 -7.41 0.85 -2.60
CA ILE A 129 -7.75 -0.52 -3.03
C ILE A 129 -9.03 -0.51 -3.89
N ALA A 130 -10.08 0.18 -3.45
CA ALA A 130 -11.35 0.28 -4.18
C ALA A 130 -11.18 0.89 -5.58
N ARG A 131 -10.41 1.99 -5.67
CA ARG A 131 -10.09 2.62 -6.96
C ARG A 131 -9.31 1.66 -7.87
N TYR A 132 -8.39 0.88 -7.32
CA TYR A 132 -7.59 -0.06 -8.10
C TYR A 132 -8.44 -1.18 -8.70
N LEU A 133 -9.31 -1.78 -7.90
CA LEU A 133 -10.17 -2.88 -8.34
C LEU A 133 -11.39 -2.40 -9.15
N ASN A 134 -11.55 -1.09 -9.32
CA ASN A 134 -12.76 -0.46 -9.87
C ASN A 134 -14.04 -0.93 -9.13
N LEU A 135 -13.96 -1.06 -7.82
CA LEU A 135 -15.05 -1.48 -6.93
C LEU A 135 -15.47 -0.32 -6.02
N ASN A 136 -16.66 -0.44 -5.43
CA ASN A 136 -17.07 0.48 -4.37
C ASN A 136 -16.24 0.22 -3.10
N ARG A 137 -15.97 1.27 -2.31
CA ARG A 137 -15.27 1.19 -1.02
C ARG A 137 -15.99 0.24 -0.06
N ASP A 138 -17.31 0.22 -0.10
CA ASP A 138 -18.12 -0.66 0.75
C ASP A 138 -17.85 -2.14 0.43
N THR A 139 -17.73 -2.49 -0.85
CA THR A 139 -17.39 -3.86 -1.28
C THR A 139 -16.01 -4.29 -0.76
N VAL A 140 -15.02 -3.39 -0.83
CA VAL A 140 -13.68 -3.68 -0.29
C VAL A 140 -13.71 -3.77 1.23
N ARG A 141 -14.45 -2.89 1.91
CA ARG A 141 -14.61 -2.94 3.38
C ARG A 141 -15.28 -4.24 3.82
N GLU A 142 -16.34 -4.67 3.15
CA GLU A 142 -17.00 -5.94 3.42
C GLU A 142 -16.06 -7.12 3.21
N ALA A 143 -15.24 -7.10 2.16
CA ALA A 143 -14.24 -8.14 1.92
C ALA A 143 -13.15 -8.15 3.02
N LEU A 144 -12.70 -6.98 3.49
CA LEU A 144 -11.74 -6.90 4.61
C LEU A 144 -12.32 -7.48 5.90
N ILE A 145 -13.59 -7.20 6.19
CA ILE A 145 -14.29 -7.75 7.36
C ILE A 145 -14.49 -9.26 7.22
N ALA A 146 -14.94 -9.72 6.04
CA ALA A 146 -15.19 -11.14 5.79
C ALA A 146 -13.92 -12.00 5.92
N ASN A 147 -12.75 -11.44 5.60
CA ASN A 147 -11.46 -12.11 5.72
C ASN A 147 -10.77 -11.88 7.08
N GLY A 148 -11.43 -11.23 8.05
CA GLY A 148 -10.86 -10.95 9.37
C GLY A 148 -9.71 -9.93 9.39
N LEU A 149 -9.50 -9.20 8.28
CA LEU A 149 -8.46 -8.18 8.14
C LEU A 149 -8.89 -6.82 8.72
N ALA A 150 -10.19 -6.63 8.96
CA ALA A 150 -10.73 -5.46 9.62
C ALA A 150 -11.88 -5.85 10.55
N THR A 151 -11.98 -5.19 11.70
CA THR A 151 -13.15 -5.31 12.58
C THR A 151 -14.25 -4.39 12.07
N ARG A 152 -15.50 -4.86 12.09
CA ARG A 152 -16.66 -3.99 11.86
C ARG A 152 -16.66 -2.95 12.97
N GLN A 153 -16.46 -1.68 12.64
CA GLN A 153 -16.69 -0.61 13.62
C GLN A 153 -18.18 -0.66 14.01
N GLU A 154 -18.45 -0.98 15.27
CA GLU A 154 -19.74 -0.66 15.89
C GLU A 154 -19.88 0.86 15.87
N TYR A 155 -21.06 1.34 15.47
CA TYR A 155 -21.34 2.75 15.21
C TYR A 155 -20.91 3.64 16.40
N PRO A 156 -20.01 4.63 16.22
CA PRO A 156 -19.59 5.53 17.29
C PRO A 156 -20.64 6.61 17.63
N PHE A 157 -21.82 6.54 17.02
CA PHE A 157 -22.93 7.45 17.27
C PHE A 157 -24.07 6.71 18.00
N GLU A 158 -23.76 6.02 19.09
CA GLU A 158 -24.71 6.05 20.20
C GLU A 158 -24.70 7.49 20.69
N LEU A 159 -25.62 8.28 20.14
CA LEU A 159 -25.98 9.58 20.68
C LEU A 159 -26.23 9.36 22.18
N GLN A 160 -25.32 9.90 23.00
CA GLN A 160 -25.58 10.20 24.39
C GLN A 160 -26.74 11.21 24.43
N TYR A 161 -27.97 10.70 24.25
CA TYR A 161 -29.22 11.35 24.64
C TYR A 161 -29.51 10.99 26.10
N ILE A 162 -28.51 11.19 26.96
CA ILE A 162 -28.66 11.10 28.41
C ILE A 162 -28.18 12.46 28.92
N ASP A 163 -29.03 13.15 29.69
CA ASP A 163 -28.82 14.44 30.37
C ASP A 163 -29.05 15.76 29.60
N MET A 164 -30.19 15.91 28.90
CA MET A 164 -30.66 17.26 28.53
C MET A 164 -32.15 17.56 28.79
N HIS A 165 -32.89 16.71 29.53
CA HIS A 165 -34.31 16.94 29.85
C HIS A 165 -34.70 16.65 31.31
N ALA A 166 -33.81 16.87 32.28
CA ALA A 166 -34.14 16.62 33.70
C ALA A 166 -34.08 17.85 34.63
N ASN A 167 -33.97 19.09 34.12
CA ASN A 167 -33.90 20.30 34.97
C ASN A 167 -34.83 21.43 34.50
N ASP A 168 -36.06 21.12 34.08
CA ASP A 168 -37.12 22.12 33.93
C ASP A 168 -38.40 21.61 34.63
N GLU A 169 -38.33 21.38 35.95
CA GLU A 169 -39.48 21.34 36.85
C GLU A 169 -39.07 21.98 38.19
N ASP A 170 -39.03 23.31 38.21
CA ASP A 170 -39.23 24.12 39.43
C ASP A 170 -40.37 25.09 39.11
N ASP A 171 -41.56 24.77 39.61
CA ASP A 171 -42.63 25.72 39.97
C ASP A 171 -43.39 25.16 41.18
#